data_AF-A0A378JNC1-F1
#
_entry.id   AF-A0A378JNC1-F1
#
_cell.length_a   1.000
_cell.length_b   1.000
_cell.length_c   1.000
_cell.angle_alpha   90.00
_cell.angle_beta   90.00
_cell.angle_gamma   90.00
#
_symmetry.space_group_name_H-M   'P 1'
#
loop_
_entity.id
_entity.type
_entity.pdbx_description
1 polymer ?
#
loop_
_entity_poly.entity_id
_entity_poly.type
_entity_poly.pdbx_seq_one_letter_code
_entity_poly.pdbx_strand_id
1 'polypeptide(L)'
;MKCSICSLILVLTGCAAAQASQKSVVCHMKGIGDTLSFTVPSKMDDFPKIDFAYPVNVTRFSMRAGNLLLVAMDQDQSDRPRIFISAQANQHDQTYIGQFMTDFGGNQLQLDNGSVSCTVK
;
A
#
# COMPACT_ATOMS: atom_id res chain seq x y z
N MET A 1 52.70 41.76 -20.48
CA MET A 1 51.40 41.79 -19.76
C MET A 1 50.50 40.76 -20.43
N LYS A 2 50.48 39.50 -19.98
CA LYS A 2 49.57 38.93 -18.97
C LYS A 2 48.10 39.32 -19.20
N CYS A 3 47.33 38.39 -19.77
CA CYS A 3 45.97 38.10 -19.30
C CYS A 3 45.66 36.63 -19.62
N SER A 4 45.86 35.77 -18.61
CA SER A 4 45.59 34.33 -18.68
C SER A 4 44.09 34.07 -18.76
N ILE A 5 43.74 33.24 -19.73
CA ILE A 5 42.46 32.57 -19.91
C ILE A 5 42.25 31.60 -18.74
N CYS A 6 41.11 31.67 -18.06
CA CYS A 6 40.53 30.58 -17.28
C CYS A 6 39.01 30.77 -17.22
N SER A 7 38.32 30.31 -18.27
CA SER A 7 36.87 30.16 -18.27
C SER A 7 36.50 28.97 -17.38
N LEU A 8 35.89 29.25 -16.22
CA LEU A 8 35.42 28.25 -15.28
C LEU A 8 34.05 27.73 -15.75
N ILE A 9 34.02 26.58 -16.43
CA ILE A 9 32.77 25.91 -16.82
C ILE A 9 32.23 25.16 -15.60
N LEU A 10 31.14 25.66 -15.03
CA LEU A 10 30.42 25.05 -13.92
C LEU A 10 29.60 23.86 -14.45
N VAL A 11 30.09 22.64 -14.27
CA VAL A 11 29.34 21.42 -14.61
C VAL A 11 28.27 21.18 -13.56
N LEU A 12 27.03 21.60 -13.83
CA LEU A 12 25.86 21.15 -13.09
C LEU A 12 25.64 19.66 -13.38
N THR A 13 26.29 18.80 -12.61
CA THR A 13 25.91 17.40 -12.48
C THR A 13 24.66 17.33 -11.62
N GLY A 14 23.51 17.52 -12.26
CA GLY A 14 22.21 17.25 -11.66
C GLY A 14 22.16 15.78 -11.25
N CYS A 15 22.22 15.50 -9.95
CA CYS A 15 21.79 14.23 -9.41
C CYS A 15 20.30 14.09 -9.74
N ALA A 16 20.00 13.41 -10.85
CA ALA A 16 18.67 12.88 -11.07
C ALA A 16 18.43 11.87 -9.95
N ALA A 17 17.72 12.30 -8.89
CA ALA A 17 17.17 11.38 -7.93
C ALA A 17 16.27 10.44 -8.72
N ALA A 18 16.73 9.20 -8.93
CA ALA A 18 15.92 8.15 -9.50
C ALA A 18 14.73 7.95 -8.55
N GLN A 19 13.59 8.54 -8.89
CA GLN A 19 12.33 8.26 -8.20
C GLN A 19 11.98 6.82 -8.53
N ALA A 20 12.31 5.91 -7.61
CA ALA A 20 11.82 4.55 -7.68
C ALA A 20 10.28 4.62 -7.70
N SER A 21 9.66 4.14 -8.78
CA SER A 21 8.21 4.07 -8.89
C SER A 21 7.66 3.30 -7.69
N GLN A 22 6.81 3.96 -6.89
CA GLN A 22 6.30 3.38 -5.66
C GLN A 22 5.28 2.30 -6.02
N LYS A 23 5.56 1.04 -5.66
CA LYS A 23 4.69 -0.10 -5.96
C LYS A 23 3.32 0.07 -5.31
N SER A 24 2.29 -0.38 -6.01
CA SER A 24 0.92 -0.42 -5.49
C SER A 24 0.45 -1.87 -5.36
N VAL A 25 -0.50 -2.10 -4.46
CA VAL A 25 -1.17 -3.38 -4.31
C VAL A 25 -2.65 -3.14 -4.58
N VAL A 26 -3.23 -4.01 -5.42
CA VAL A 26 -4.66 -3.98 -5.74
C VAL A 26 -5.27 -5.32 -5.34
N CYS A 27 -6.21 -5.28 -4.42
CA CYS A 27 -6.90 -6.43 -3.86
C CYS A 27 -8.32 -6.55 -4.41
N HIS A 28 -8.61 -7.71 -4.99
CA HIS A 28 -9.93 -8.12 -5.43
C HIS A 28 -10.54 -9.05 -4.39
N MET A 29 -11.63 -8.61 -3.76
CA MET A 29 -12.34 -9.33 -2.72
C MET A 29 -13.53 -10.07 -3.34
N LYS A 30 -13.60 -11.39 -3.16
CA LYS A 30 -14.68 -12.19 -3.76
C LYS A 30 -16.04 -11.77 -3.20
N GLY A 31 -16.97 -11.45 -4.10
CA GLY A 31 -18.32 -11.02 -3.74
C GLY A 31 -18.47 -9.51 -3.54
N ILE A 32 -17.36 -8.75 -3.56
CA ILE A 32 -17.35 -7.30 -3.47
C ILE A 32 -16.95 -6.74 -4.84
N GLY A 33 -17.76 -5.83 -5.38
CA GLY A 33 -17.51 -5.23 -6.70
C GLY A 33 -16.33 -4.26 -6.72
N ASP A 34 -16.12 -3.57 -5.60
CA ASP A 34 -15.03 -2.59 -5.45
C ASP A 34 -13.71 -3.27 -5.09
N THR A 35 -12.61 -2.68 -5.54
CA THR A 35 -11.26 -3.13 -5.20
C THR A 35 -10.68 -2.29 -4.06
N LEU A 36 -9.91 -2.93 -3.20
CA LEU A 36 -9.12 -2.22 -2.20
C LEU A 36 -7.71 -2.00 -2.75
N SER A 37 -7.23 -0.76 -2.73
CA SER A 37 -5.90 -0.43 -3.24
C SER A 37 -5.08 0.36 -2.23
N PHE A 38 -3.77 0.14 -2.26
CA PHE A 38 -2.85 0.89 -1.42
C PHE A 38 -1.43 0.91 -1.98
N THR A 39 -0.68 1.95 -1.63
CA THR A 39 0.72 2.07 -2.02
C THR A 39 1.61 1.40 -0.97
N VAL A 40 2.59 0.63 -1.42
CA VAL A 40 3.57 0.00 -0.53
C VAL A 40 4.45 1.12 0.07
N PRO A 41 4.53 1.25 1.40
CA PRO A 41 5.38 2.25 2.04
C PRO A 41 6.86 2.01 1.71
N SER A 42 7.60 3.09 1.49
CA SER A 42 9.05 3.02 1.25
C SER A 42 9.85 2.74 2.52
N LYS A 43 9.27 3.01 3.70
CA LYS A 43 9.85 2.75 5.02
C LYS A 43 9.21 1.52 5.64
N MET A 44 10.03 0.70 6.28
CA MET A 44 9.66 -0.64 6.73
C MET A 44 8.56 -0.70 7.80
N ASP A 45 8.41 0.37 8.60
CA ASP A 45 7.47 0.48 9.72
C ASP A 45 6.44 1.61 9.50
N ASP A 46 6.37 2.13 8.27
CA ASP A 46 5.34 3.07 7.88
C ASP A 46 4.09 2.31 7.41
N PHE A 47 2.95 2.98 7.48
CA PHE A 47 1.67 2.38 7.13
C PHE A 47 1.17 2.86 5.76
N PRO A 48 0.60 1.96 4.95
CA PRO A 48 0.00 2.37 3.69
C PRO A 48 -1.22 3.26 3.93
N LYS A 49 -1.45 4.20 3.02
CA LYS A 49 -2.75 4.85 2.87
C LYS A 49 -3.65 3.95 2.05
N ILE A 50 -4.84 3.67 2.57
CA ILE A 50 -5.83 2.81 1.91
C ILE A 50 -6.88 3.69 1.25
N ASP A 51 -7.19 3.39 -0.01
CA ASP A 51 -8.39 3.92 -0.65
C ASP A 51 -9.59 3.05 -0.23
N PHE A 52 -10.43 3.59 0.66
CA PHE A 52 -11.59 2.93 1.22
C PHE A 52 -12.74 3.93 1.35
N ALA A 53 -13.98 3.46 1.25
CA ALA A 53 -15.18 4.32 1.27
C ALA A 53 -15.33 5.15 2.56
N TYR A 54 -14.68 4.72 3.65
CA TYR A 54 -14.67 5.40 4.94
C TYR A 54 -13.23 5.69 5.40
N PRO A 55 -13.02 6.74 6.21
CA PRO A 55 -11.71 7.01 6.79
C PRO A 55 -11.25 5.87 7.72
N VAL A 56 -10.03 5.37 7.49
CA VAL A 56 -9.44 4.27 8.24
C VAL A 56 -8.01 4.55 8.65
N ASN A 57 -7.63 4.04 9.81
CA ASN A 57 -6.25 4.02 10.29
C ASN A 57 -5.70 2.60 10.23
N VAL A 58 -4.65 2.40 9.45
CA VAL A 58 -3.92 1.13 9.45
C VAL A 58 -3.19 0.99 10.77
N THR A 59 -3.43 -0.11 11.48
CA THR A 59 -2.80 -0.40 12.77
C THR A 59 -1.81 -1.53 12.67
N ARG A 60 -1.94 -2.42 11.67
CA ARG A 60 -0.96 -3.47 11.37
C ARG A 60 -0.78 -3.59 9.87
N PHE A 61 0.47 -3.66 9.44
CA PHE A 61 0.83 -3.91 8.06
C PHE A 61 2.09 -4.75 7.99
N SER A 62 2.12 -5.73 7.09
CA SER A 62 3.32 -6.50 6.78
C SER A 62 3.23 -7.04 5.36
N MET A 63 4.31 -6.90 4.61
CA MET A 63 4.54 -7.60 3.34
C MET A 63 5.90 -8.33 3.39
N ARG A 64 6.11 -9.14 4.44
CA ARG A 64 7.39 -9.81 4.72
C ARG A 64 7.28 -11.33 4.57
N ALA A 65 8.37 -11.95 4.14
CA ALA A 65 8.49 -13.40 4.00
C ALA A 65 7.35 -14.06 3.20
N GLY A 66 6.90 -13.39 2.13
CA GLY A 66 5.80 -13.87 1.29
C GLY A 66 4.41 -13.79 1.94
N ASN A 67 4.24 -13.05 3.04
CA ASN A 67 2.93 -12.84 3.67
C ASN A 67 2.50 -11.39 3.52
N LEU A 68 1.23 -11.17 3.21
CA LEU A 68 0.53 -9.89 3.28
C LEU A 68 -0.41 -9.92 4.48
N LEU A 69 -0.21 -8.99 5.42
CA LEU A 69 -1.13 -8.69 6.51
C LEU A 69 -1.49 -7.21 6.44
N LEU A 70 -2.78 -6.90 6.47
CA LEU A 70 -3.29 -5.54 6.59
C LEU A 70 -4.46 -5.54 7.57
N VAL A 71 -4.36 -4.69 8.59
CA VAL A 71 -5.46 -4.42 9.53
C VAL A 71 -5.66 -2.92 9.62
N ALA A 72 -6.86 -2.46 9.32
CA ALA A 72 -7.25 -1.08 9.46
C ALA A 72 -8.52 -0.96 10.31
N MET A 73 -8.47 -0.01 11.25
CA MET A 73 -9.57 0.33 12.13
C MET A 73 -10.27 1.57 11.59
N ASP A 74 -11.53 1.75 11.98
CA ASP A 74 -12.22 3.01 11.78
C ASP A 74 -11.42 4.16 12.43
N GLN A 75 -11.35 5.31 11.74
CA GLN A 75 -10.59 6.44 12.25
C GLN A 75 -11.15 7.01 13.56
N ASP A 76 -12.47 7.01 13.71
CA ASP A 76 -13.17 7.60 14.85
C ASP A 76 -13.54 6.55 15.91
N GLN A 77 -13.60 5.27 15.53
CA GLN A 77 -13.91 4.13 16.41
C GLN A 77 -12.77 3.10 16.40
N SER A 78 -11.75 3.32 17.25
CA SER A 78 -10.52 2.52 17.25
C SER A 78 -10.70 1.03 17.58
N ASP A 79 -11.85 0.62 18.12
CA ASP A 79 -12.23 -0.76 18.43
C ASP A 79 -13.02 -1.44 17.30
N ARG A 80 -13.37 -0.70 16.24
CA ARG A 80 -14.13 -1.18 15.09
C ARG A 80 -13.20 -1.50 13.92
N PRO A 81 -12.89 -2.78 13.64
CA PRO A 81 -12.10 -3.16 12.49
C PRO A 81 -12.91 -2.93 11.20
N ARG A 82 -12.31 -2.21 10.26
CA ARG A 82 -12.92 -1.92 8.94
C ARG A 82 -12.38 -2.83 7.86
N ILE A 83 -11.10 -3.18 7.95
CA ILE A 83 -10.41 -4.01 6.96
C ILE A 83 -9.50 -4.99 7.71
N PHE A 84 -9.59 -6.26 7.34
CA PHE A 84 -8.65 -7.30 7.69
C PHE A 84 -8.32 -8.09 6.43
N ILE A 85 -7.04 -8.19 6.08
CA ILE A 85 -6.55 -9.04 4.99
C ILE A 85 -5.36 -9.84 5.51
N SER A 86 -5.41 -11.16 5.27
CA SER A 86 -4.29 -12.07 5.51
C SER A 86 -4.13 -12.98 4.30
N ALA A 87 -3.01 -12.86 3.61
CA ALA A 87 -2.75 -13.55 2.35
C ALA A 87 -1.28 -13.97 2.21
N GLN A 88 -1.02 -14.96 1.38
CA GLN A 88 0.32 -15.48 1.11
C GLN A 88 0.63 -15.37 -0.37
N ALA A 89 1.88 -15.05 -0.68
CA ALA A 89 2.39 -14.97 -2.04
C ALA A 89 2.27 -16.34 -2.69
N ASN A 90 1.58 -16.39 -3.81
CA ASN A 90 1.58 -17.53 -4.68
C ASN A 90 2.91 -17.54 -5.46
N GLN A 91 3.57 -18.69 -5.55
CA GLN A 91 4.94 -18.77 -6.08
C GLN A 91 5.01 -18.59 -7.61
N HIS A 92 3.86 -18.68 -8.29
CA HIS A 92 3.78 -18.64 -9.75
C HIS A 92 3.49 -17.24 -10.32
N ASP A 93 2.92 -16.34 -9.52
CA ASP A 93 2.50 -15.00 -9.93
C ASP A 93 2.80 -13.96 -8.85
N GLN A 94 2.88 -12.66 -9.20
CA GLN A 94 3.10 -11.59 -8.23
C GLN A 94 1.80 -11.26 -7.44
N THR A 95 1.12 -12.30 -6.99
CA THR A 95 -0.21 -12.25 -6.41
C THR A 95 -0.20 -12.91 -5.04
N TYR A 96 -0.84 -12.26 -4.07
CA TYR A 96 -1.11 -12.80 -2.76
C TYR A 96 -2.54 -13.34 -2.74
N ILE A 97 -2.71 -14.59 -2.33
CA ILE A 97 -4.01 -15.24 -2.20
C ILE A 97 -4.29 -15.50 -0.73
N GLY A 98 -5.51 -15.18 -0.28
CA GLY A 98 -5.84 -15.30 1.14
C GLY A 98 -7.29 -15.07 1.45
N GLN A 99 -7.53 -14.55 2.66
CA GLN A 99 -8.85 -14.21 3.16
C GLN A 99 -8.94 -12.73 3.53
N PHE A 100 -10.15 -12.19 3.46
CA PHE A 100 -10.49 -10.86 3.94
C PHE A 100 -11.70 -10.88 4.88
N MET A 101 -11.79 -9.83 5.70
CA MET A 101 -13.02 -9.34 6.29
C MET A 101 -13.05 -7.82 6.11
N THR A 102 -14.20 -7.27 5.79
CA THR A 102 -14.42 -5.82 5.67
C THR A 102 -15.73 -5.42 6.32
N ASP A 103 -15.77 -4.19 6.83
CA ASP A 103 -17.00 -3.56 7.32
C ASP A 103 -17.33 -2.31 6.48
N PHE A 104 -18.24 -2.48 5.52
CA PHE A 104 -18.74 -1.39 4.66
C PHE A 104 -19.98 -0.70 5.22
N GLY A 105 -20.45 -1.06 6.41
CA GLY A 105 -21.63 -0.44 6.96
C GLY A 105 -21.29 0.92 7.55
N GLY A 106 -21.98 2.00 7.19
CA GLY A 106 -21.70 3.34 7.73
C GLY A 106 -21.83 3.40 9.26
N ASN A 107 -23.06 3.63 9.73
CA ASN A 107 -23.39 3.70 11.17
C ASN A 107 -23.84 2.34 11.76
N GLN A 108 -23.97 1.32 10.92
CA GLN A 108 -24.32 -0.05 11.31
C GLN A 108 -23.19 -0.99 10.89
N LEU A 109 -23.06 -2.13 11.56
CA LEU A 109 -22.11 -3.17 11.17
C LEU A 109 -22.61 -3.89 9.92
N GLN A 110 -21.78 -3.94 8.88
CA GLN A 110 -22.02 -4.78 7.70
C GLN A 110 -20.74 -5.53 7.38
N LEU A 111 -20.62 -6.72 7.95
CA LEU A 111 -19.43 -7.56 7.82
C LEU A 111 -19.54 -8.44 6.58
N ASP A 112 -18.60 -8.26 5.67
CA ASP A 112 -18.38 -9.10 4.50
C ASP A 112 -17.04 -9.83 4.64
N ASN A 113 -16.97 -11.08 4.20
CA ASN A 113 -15.75 -11.87 4.28
C ASN A 113 -15.64 -12.90 3.15
N GLY A 114 -14.42 -13.36 2.87
CA GLY A 114 -14.19 -14.39 1.88
C GLY A 114 -12.77 -14.41 1.37
N SER A 115 -12.58 -15.00 0.19
CA SER A 115 -11.27 -15.06 -0.46
C SER A 115 -10.87 -13.72 -1.07
N VAL A 116 -9.59 -13.39 -0.99
CA VAL A 116 -9.01 -12.19 -1.63
C VAL A 116 -7.82 -12.57 -2.52
N SER A 117 -7.65 -11.84 -3.62
CA SER A 117 -6.49 -11.90 -4.51
C SER A 117 -5.88 -10.50 -4.65
N CYS A 118 -4.65 -10.31 -4.19
CA CYS A 118 -3.96 -9.02 -4.19
C CYS A 118 -2.74 -9.04 -5.11
N THR A 119 -2.75 -8.23 -6.16
CA THR A 119 -1.65 -8.16 -7.14
C THR A 119 -0.79 -6.94 -6.88
N VAL A 120 0.53 -7.13 -6.90
CA VAL A 120 1.51 -6.03 -6.83
C VAL A 120 1.72 -5.45 -8.24
N LYS A 121 1.57 -4.14 -8.39
CA LYS A 121 1.79 -3.38 -9.63
C LYS A 121 2.91 -2.37 -9.47
#